data_AF-A0AAV9N2I5-F1
#
_entry.id   AF-A0AAV9N2I5-F1
#
_cell.length_a   1.000
_cell.length_b   1.000
_cell.length_c   1.000
_cell.angle_alpha   90.00
_cell.angle_beta   90.00
_cell.angle_gamma   90.00
#
_symmetry.space_group_name_H-M   'P 1'
#
loop_
_entity.id
_entity.type
_entity.pdbx_description
1 polymer ?
#
loop_
_entity_poly.entity_id
_entity_poly.type
_entity_poly.pdbx_seq_one_letter_code
_entity_poly.pdbx_strand_id
1 'polypeptide(L)'
;MAATNEAAPVSNIQIFTLNCWGLKYISKFRTERLSEIGNRIATFSPQLDIVGLQECWTFSDYLIIRERTKSILPYGKFYHSGIFGGGLAILSRWPIRESSMHRYSLNGRPTAFFRGDWFVGKGVACATIALPDGVNVEVFNTHLHAPYEREPNDSYICHRTAQAWEIAKLMRAALDRGNLVIGLGDFNMVPLSFAHVLIESRARVQDVWRVIKPGSSIGASIDPPEKARRKQLGEEDTPNVDTSLQEHGHTCDSVLNTWRWNKAHQEALEKGHDRDIPGTDDDPKAKRLDYIFFGGLDKGWKVSQAQVVLTERHPKLRCSLSDHFAVQATVERTKLTPARPRRIESRGALNDSRSEDPSLEVASFKDKDFETAFSELQTQSHIGEDFYNDILAMIHSYGLRERKQRRWRLIHFVASALFSIGSFIAVWWSPRNFVSFILILVSSLGLMAGTVDGLIGGLFVGSELRALAEFEWEVRNALQLIGGPVQEDQKLRDWYDA
;
A
#
# COMPACT_ATOMS: atom_id res chain seq x y z
N MET A 1 3.82 23.54 43.96
CA MET A 1 4.25 23.59 42.54
C MET A 1 5.09 22.35 42.30
N ALA A 2 4.51 21.33 41.65
CA ALA A 2 5.26 20.13 41.29
C ALA A 2 6.17 20.50 40.10
N ALA A 3 7.48 20.44 40.30
CA ALA A 3 8.43 20.57 39.21
C ALA A 3 8.18 19.41 38.23
N THR A 4 7.60 19.71 37.07
CA THR A 4 7.55 18.79 35.94
C THR A 4 8.99 18.52 35.56
N ASN A 5 9.47 17.33 35.90
CA ASN A 5 10.79 16.83 35.53
C ASN A 5 10.74 16.61 34.00
N GLU A 6 10.94 17.66 33.21
CA GLU A 6 10.97 17.56 31.75
C GLU A 6 12.12 16.63 31.37
N ALA A 7 11.78 15.43 30.90
CA ALA A 7 12.75 14.47 30.40
C ALA A 7 13.52 15.10 29.24
N ALA A 8 14.79 14.74 29.10
CA ALA A 8 15.64 15.28 28.04
C ALA A 8 14.98 15.08 26.66
N PRO A 9 15.05 16.09 25.77
CA PRO A 9 14.41 16.03 24.47
C PRO A 9 14.94 14.88 23.63
N VAL A 10 14.05 14.17 22.95
CA VAL A 10 14.40 13.11 22.01
C VAL A 10 15.14 13.74 20.84
N SER A 11 16.42 13.40 20.69
CA SER A 11 17.29 14.00 19.66
C SER A 11 17.10 13.40 18.28
N ASN A 12 16.78 12.10 18.21
CA ASN A 12 16.48 11.39 16.98
C ASN A 12 15.47 10.26 17.20
N ILE A 13 14.85 9.80 16.13
CA ILE A 13 13.91 8.67 16.11
C ILE A 13 14.38 7.70 15.01
N GLN A 14 14.62 6.45 15.41
CA GLN A 14 14.96 5.33 14.54
C GLN A 14 13.68 4.61 14.08
N ILE A 15 13.33 4.78 12.81
CA ILE A 15 12.09 4.30 12.20
C ILE A 15 12.40 3.12 11.29
N PHE A 16 11.58 2.07 11.33
CA PHE A 16 11.76 0.87 10.52
C PHE A 16 10.41 0.37 9.99
N THR A 17 10.38 -0.13 8.76
CA THR A 17 9.23 -0.84 8.20
C THR A 17 9.61 -2.08 7.42
N LEU A 18 8.77 -3.13 7.50
CA LEU A 18 8.95 -4.38 6.76
C LEU A 18 7.62 -5.08 6.47
N ASN A 19 7.36 -5.39 5.20
CA ASN A 19 6.42 -6.45 4.84
C ASN A 19 7.05 -7.81 5.18
N CYS A 20 6.44 -8.55 6.11
CA CYS A 20 6.99 -9.78 6.67
C CYS A 20 6.74 -11.04 5.83
N TRP A 21 5.86 -10.95 4.84
CA TRP A 21 5.40 -12.10 4.04
C TRP A 21 5.00 -13.30 4.90
N GLY A 22 4.08 -13.05 5.85
CA GLY A 22 3.64 -14.00 6.87
C GLY A 22 2.37 -14.77 6.51
N LEU A 23 2.05 -14.98 5.23
CA LEU A 23 0.78 -15.57 4.81
C LEU A 23 0.64 -17.00 5.35
N LYS A 24 -0.43 -17.23 6.13
CA LYS A 24 -0.68 -18.55 6.71
C LYS A 24 -0.96 -19.56 5.59
N TYR A 25 -0.24 -20.68 5.61
CA TYR A 25 -0.28 -21.77 4.62
C TYR A 25 0.37 -21.50 3.25
N ILE A 26 0.72 -20.26 2.92
CA ILE A 26 1.35 -19.91 1.63
C ILE A 26 2.86 -19.71 1.81
N SER A 27 3.25 -18.87 2.78
CA SER A 27 4.65 -18.48 2.91
C SER A 27 5.49 -19.62 3.51
N LYS A 28 6.53 -20.05 2.79
CA LYS A 28 7.47 -21.09 3.23
C LYS A 28 8.23 -20.63 4.48
N PHE A 29 8.53 -21.59 5.38
CA PHE A 29 9.29 -21.39 6.62
C PHE A 29 8.82 -20.19 7.46
N ARG A 30 7.50 -19.94 7.48
CA ARG A 30 6.92 -18.73 8.09
C ARG A 30 7.39 -18.54 9.53
N THR A 31 7.24 -19.55 10.38
CA THR A 31 7.55 -19.44 11.81
C THR A 31 9.02 -19.12 12.06
N GLU A 32 9.92 -19.80 11.34
CA GLU A 32 11.36 -19.64 11.44
C GLU A 32 11.80 -18.24 10.96
N ARG A 33 11.28 -17.80 9.81
CA ARG A 33 11.58 -16.46 9.27
C ARG A 33 11.07 -15.35 10.17
N LEU A 34 9.81 -15.41 10.62
CA LEU A 34 9.24 -14.34 11.46
C LEU A 34 9.90 -14.32 12.85
N SER A 35 10.31 -15.48 13.35
CA SER A 35 11.17 -15.56 14.53
C SER A 35 12.51 -14.85 14.33
N GLU A 36 13.18 -15.09 13.19
CA GLU A 36 14.44 -14.43 12.88
C GLU A 36 14.28 -12.93 12.61
N ILE A 37 13.19 -12.49 11.97
CA ILE A 37 12.84 -11.06 11.86
C ILE A 37 12.80 -10.42 13.26
N GLY A 38 12.15 -11.07 14.23
CA GLY A 38 12.12 -10.59 15.62
C GLY A 38 13.51 -10.50 16.26
N ASN A 39 14.41 -11.45 15.99
CA ASN A 39 15.81 -11.38 16.46
C ASN A 39 16.54 -10.18 15.86
N ARG A 40 16.42 -9.99 14.54
CA ARG A 40 17.11 -8.93 13.81
C ARG A 40 16.68 -7.55 14.26
N ILE A 41 15.39 -7.35 14.50
CA ILE A 41 14.86 -6.11 15.09
C ILE A 41 15.42 -5.91 16.50
N ALA A 42 15.44 -6.95 17.34
CA ALA A 42 15.93 -6.87 18.72
C ALA A 42 17.42 -6.53 18.83
N THR A 43 18.23 -6.98 17.88
CA THR A 43 19.68 -6.74 17.84
C THR A 43 20.10 -5.63 16.88
N PHE A 44 19.14 -4.91 16.28
CA PHE A 44 19.44 -3.84 15.33
C PHE A 44 20.22 -2.71 16.01
N SER A 45 21.25 -2.18 15.36
CA SER A 45 22.11 -1.12 15.88
C SER A 45 22.29 -0.01 14.83
N PRO A 46 22.00 1.26 15.16
CA PRO A 46 21.47 1.77 16.44
C PRO A 46 20.07 1.22 16.77
N GLN A 47 19.72 1.17 18.05
CA GLN A 47 18.44 0.58 18.51
C GLN A 47 17.24 1.29 17.89
N LEU A 48 16.27 0.50 17.38
CA LEU A 48 15.04 1.00 16.76
C LEU A 48 14.07 1.57 17.80
N ASP A 49 13.35 2.64 17.43
CA ASP A 49 12.37 3.31 18.29
C ASP A 49 10.92 3.08 17.86
N ILE A 50 10.66 3.01 16.55
CA ILE A 50 9.33 2.78 15.96
C ILE A 50 9.46 1.78 14.81
N VAL A 51 8.68 0.71 14.88
CA VAL A 51 8.66 -0.38 13.90
C VAL A 51 7.24 -0.58 13.40
N GLY A 52 7.03 -0.53 12.08
CA GLY A 52 5.80 -0.98 11.44
C GLY A 52 6.00 -2.27 10.67
N LEU A 53 5.08 -3.21 10.83
CA LEU A 53 5.12 -4.49 10.13
C LEU A 53 3.86 -4.68 9.31
N GLN A 54 4.01 -5.17 8.09
CA GLN A 54 2.92 -5.57 7.20
C GLN A 54 2.97 -7.09 6.99
N GLU A 55 1.85 -7.67 6.56
CA GLU A 55 1.68 -9.12 6.42
C GLU A 55 2.06 -9.96 7.64
N CYS A 56 1.98 -9.37 8.83
CA CYS A 56 2.00 -10.10 10.09
C CYS A 56 0.58 -10.63 10.37
N TRP A 57 0.20 -11.71 9.68
CA TRP A 57 -1.21 -12.14 9.61
C TRP A 57 -1.72 -12.84 10.87
N THR A 58 -0.86 -13.59 11.57
CA THR A 58 -1.29 -14.39 12.72
C THR A 58 -0.86 -13.74 14.04
N PHE A 59 -1.75 -13.81 15.04
CA PHE A 59 -1.43 -13.30 16.37
C PHE A 59 -0.26 -14.06 17.02
N SER A 60 -0.11 -15.36 16.72
CA SER A 60 1.04 -16.14 17.20
C SER A 60 2.37 -15.63 16.63
N ASP A 61 2.41 -15.30 15.33
CA ASP A 61 3.63 -14.77 14.72
C ASP A 61 3.97 -13.37 15.29
N TYR A 62 2.94 -12.54 15.51
CA TYR A 62 3.09 -11.27 16.23
C TYR A 62 3.67 -11.46 17.64
N LEU A 63 3.15 -12.42 18.43
CA LEU A 63 3.65 -12.69 19.78
C LEU A 63 5.11 -13.14 19.80
N ILE A 64 5.55 -13.91 18.80
CA ILE A 64 6.96 -14.32 18.67
C ILE A 64 7.85 -13.10 18.46
N ILE A 65 7.49 -12.21 17.53
CA ILE A 65 8.23 -10.96 17.28
C ILE A 65 8.20 -10.08 18.53
N ARG A 66 7.05 -9.99 19.19
CA ARG A 66 6.85 -9.20 20.39
C ARG A 66 7.73 -9.64 21.54
N GLU A 67 7.80 -10.94 21.80
CA GLU A 67 8.61 -11.51 22.87
C GLU A 67 10.10 -11.22 22.68
N ARG A 68 10.59 -11.29 21.44
CA ARG A 68 11.99 -11.01 21.10
C ARG A 68 12.34 -9.53 21.22
N THR A 69 11.39 -8.64 20.91
CA THR A 69 11.64 -7.20 20.80
C THR A 69 11.23 -6.39 22.03
N LYS A 70 10.50 -6.99 23.00
CA LYS A 70 9.93 -6.26 24.15
C LYS A 70 10.94 -5.53 25.04
N SER A 71 12.19 -5.96 25.06
CA SER A 71 13.26 -5.32 25.84
C SER A 71 13.62 -3.94 25.30
N ILE A 72 13.43 -3.71 23.99
CA ILE A 72 13.80 -2.48 23.30
C ILE A 72 12.58 -1.68 22.81
N LEU A 73 11.50 -2.39 22.45
CA LEU A 73 10.24 -1.83 21.95
C LEU A 73 9.11 -2.32 22.86
N PRO A 74 9.03 -1.90 24.14
CA PRO A 74 8.09 -2.43 25.13
C PRO A 74 6.63 -2.08 24.90
N TYR A 75 6.26 -1.32 23.87
CA TYR A 75 4.87 -1.05 23.52
C TYR A 75 4.59 -1.63 22.14
N GLY A 76 3.52 -2.42 22.02
CA GLY A 76 3.19 -3.07 20.76
C GLY A 76 1.70 -3.22 20.59
N LYS A 77 1.23 -3.02 19.36
CA LYS A 77 -0.17 -3.20 18.97
C LYS A 77 -0.27 -4.05 17.72
N PHE A 78 -1.00 -5.14 17.83
CA PHE A 78 -1.52 -5.91 16.70
C PHE A 78 -2.88 -5.36 16.27
N TYR A 79 -3.11 -5.23 14.97
CA TYR A 79 -4.34 -4.62 14.43
C TYR A 79 -5.22 -5.68 13.78
N HIS A 80 -6.48 -5.74 14.24
CA HIS A 80 -7.50 -6.62 13.69
C HIS A 80 -8.31 -5.87 12.63
N SER A 81 -8.57 -6.52 11.51
CA SER A 81 -9.38 -5.99 10.42
C SER A 81 -9.96 -7.12 9.58
N GLY A 82 -11.05 -6.84 8.86
CA GLY A 82 -11.68 -7.82 7.96
C GLY A 82 -12.03 -9.15 8.64
N ILE A 83 -12.12 -10.21 7.83
CA ILE A 83 -12.36 -11.59 8.24
C ILE A 83 -11.04 -12.29 8.56
N PHE A 84 -9.98 -12.03 7.78
CA PHE A 84 -8.68 -12.71 7.91
C PHE A 84 -7.61 -11.92 8.66
N GLY A 85 -7.94 -10.74 9.21
CA GLY A 85 -7.00 -9.88 9.91
C GLY A 85 -6.44 -8.78 9.00
N GLY A 86 -5.92 -7.69 9.60
CA GLY A 86 -5.33 -6.59 8.83
C GLY A 86 -3.88 -6.81 8.43
N GLY A 87 -3.19 -7.77 9.07
CA GLY A 87 -1.78 -8.06 8.81
C GLY A 87 -0.82 -6.97 9.30
N LEU A 88 -1.30 -6.00 10.10
CA LEU A 88 -0.52 -4.83 10.52
C LEU A 88 -0.16 -4.91 12.00
N ALA A 89 1.07 -4.52 12.31
CA ALA A 89 1.52 -4.30 13.68
C ALA A 89 2.37 -3.03 13.79
N ILE A 90 2.30 -2.37 14.94
CA ILE A 90 3.19 -1.26 15.32
C ILE A 90 3.85 -1.63 16.63
N LEU A 91 5.18 -1.54 16.70
CA LEU A 91 5.98 -1.65 17.91
C LEU A 91 6.67 -0.31 18.17
N SER A 92 6.78 0.08 19.43
CA SER A 92 7.37 1.34 19.84
C SER A 92 8.15 1.21 21.13
N ARG A 93 9.22 2.01 21.22
CA ARG A 93 9.98 2.27 22.43
C ARG A 93 9.16 3.05 23.46
N TRP A 94 8.26 3.91 23.01
CA TRP A 94 7.49 4.82 23.86
C TRP A 94 6.00 4.45 23.92
N PRO A 95 5.26 4.91 24.95
CA PRO A 95 3.86 4.56 25.12
C PRO A 95 2.98 4.95 23.92
N ILE A 96 2.19 3.99 23.46
CA ILE A 96 1.07 4.23 22.54
C ILE A 96 -0.10 4.76 23.37
N ARG A 97 -0.44 6.04 23.21
CA ARG A 97 -1.54 6.70 23.94
C ARG A 97 -2.90 6.33 23.36
N GLU A 98 -2.99 6.37 22.04
CA GLU A 98 -4.22 6.10 21.29
C GLU A 98 -3.88 5.22 20.10
N SER A 99 -4.82 4.36 19.72
CA SER A 99 -4.66 3.50 18.56
C SER A 99 -6.00 3.13 17.95
N SER A 100 -6.06 3.13 16.63
CA SER A 100 -7.24 2.78 15.85
C SER A 100 -6.85 2.01 14.58
N MET A 101 -7.76 1.16 14.09
CA MET A 101 -7.63 0.55 12.77
C MET A 101 -8.67 1.21 11.85
N HIS A 102 -8.22 1.94 10.85
CA HIS A 102 -9.09 2.56 9.85
C HIS A 102 -9.14 1.67 8.61
N ARG A 103 -10.25 0.97 8.40
CA ARG A 103 -10.47 0.18 7.18
C ARG A 103 -10.71 1.11 6.01
N TYR A 104 -10.08 0.82 4.88
CA TYR A 104 -10.38 1.53 3.65
C TYR A 104 -11.80 1.24 3.18
N SER A 105 -12.41 2.27 2.58
CA SER A 105 -13.79 2.19 2.13
C SER A 105 -13.90 1.35 0.84
N LEU A 106 -12.89 1.44 -0.02
CA LEU A 106 -12.73 0.62 -1.24
C LEU A 106 -11.60 -0.40 -1.04
N ASN A 107 -11.97 -1.68 -0.94
CA ASN A 107 -11.10 -2.75 -0.42
C ASN A 107 -11.09 -4.02 -1.30
N GLY A 108 -11.24 -3.86 -2.60
CA GLY A 108 -11.32 -4.94 -3.57
C GLY A 108 -12.70 -5.62 -3.62
N ARG A 109 -12.77 -6.83 -4.20
CA ARG A 109 -14.04 -7.51 -4.51
C ARG A 109 -14.20 -8.86 -3.81
N PRO A 110 -15.41 -9.21 -3.32
CA PRO A 110 -15.67 -10.51 -2.71
C PRO A 110 -15.54 -11.67 -3.71
N THR A 111 -15.80 -11.42 -5.01
CA THR A 111 -15.65 -12.44 -6.07
C THR A 111 -14.20 -12.76 -6.39
N ALA A 112 -13.24 -11.89 -6.02
CA ALA A 112 -11.81 -12.12 -6.22
C ALA A 112 -11.22 -12.89 -5.02
N PHE A 113 -11.87 -13.99 -4.64
CA PHE A 113 -11.52 -14.77 -3.44
C PHE A 113 -10.10 -15.36 -3.48
N PHE A 114 -9.57 -15.62 -4.68
CA PHE A 114 -8.20 -16.09 -4.89
C PHE A 114 -7.14 -15.00 -4.66
N ARG A 115 -7.52 -13.71 -4.64
CA ARG A 115 -6.63 -12.58 -4.31
C ARG A 115 -6.67 -12.25 -2.82
N GLY A 116 -7.85 -12.38 -2.20
CA GLY A 116 -8.01 -12.31 -0.75
C GLY A 116 -8.10 -10.90 -0.15
N ASP A 117 -7.80 -9.83 -0.91
CA ASP A 117 -7.78 -8.43 -0.42
C ASP A 117 -9.06 -7.98 0.27
N TRP A 118 -10.22 -8.38 -0.28
CA TRP A 118 -11.51 -8.05 0.29
C TRP A 118 -11.72 -8.67 1.68
N PHE A 119 -11.20 -9.89 1.89
CA PHE A 119 -11.40 -10.64 3.13
C PHE A 119 -10.45 -10.21 4.24
N VAL A 120 -9.27 -9.69 3.91
CA VAL A 120 -8.33 -9.15 4.91
C VAL A 120 -8.77 -7.77 5.40
N GLY A 121 -9.53 -7.02 4.59
CA GLY A 121 -10.00 -5.68 4.95
C GLY A 121 -8.82 -4.72 5.16
N LYS A 122 -8.07 -4.44 4.09
CA LYS A 122 -6.93 -3.51 4.13
C LYS A 122 -7.32 -2.16 4.74
N GLY A 123 -6.34 -1.48 5.30
CA GLY A 123 -6.56 -0.23 6.02
C GLY A 123 -5.28 0.35 6.57
N VAL A 124 -5.44 1.34 7.44
CA VAL A 124 -4.36 2.04 8.13
C VAL A 124 -4.43 1.72 9.62
N ALA A 125 -3.35 1.15 10.14
CA ALA A 125 -3.09 1.04 11.56
C ALA A 125 -2.53 2.39 12.07
N CYS A 126 -3.27 3.03 12.96
CA CYS A 126 -2.93 4.33 13.53
C CYS A 126 -2.49 4.17 14.99
N ALA A 127 -1.41 4.84 15.36
CA ALA A 127 -0.93 4.95 16.73
C ALA A 127 -0.43 6.35 17.05
N THR A 128 -0.95 6.96 18.10
CA THR A 128 -0.38 8.19 18.69
C THR A 128 0.63 7.80 19.76
N ILE A 129 1.90 8.07 19.50
CA ILE A 129 3.02 7.76 20.39
C ILE A 129 3.49 9.04 21.06
N ALA A 130 3.63 9.00 22.39
CA ALA A 130 4.09 10.15 23.15
C ALA A 130 5.59 10.07 23.43
N LEU A 131 6.34 11.03 22.90
CA LEU A 131 7.74 11.19 23.24
C LEU A 131 7.88 11.70 24.69
N PRO A 132 8.99 11.37 25.39
CA PRO A 132 9.28 11.84 26.74
C PRO A 132 9.24 13.36 26.90
N ASP A 133 9.49 14.12 25.84
CA ASP A 133 9.51 15.58 25.82
C ASP A 133 8.16 16.22 25.47
N GLY A 134 7.09 15.44 25.48
CA GLY A 134 5.72 15.92 25.28
C GLY A 134 5.30 16.06 23.82
N VAL A 135 6.21 15.90 22.86
CA VAL A 135 5.86 15.84 21.44
C VAL A 135 5.14 14.53 21.13
N ASN A 136 4.04 14.59 20.40
CA ASN A 136 3.37 13.40 19.89
C ASN A 136 3.85 13.08 18.47
N VAL A 137 4.01 11.80 18.19
CA VAL A 137 4.26 11.24 16.87
C VAL A 137 3.08 10.35 16.51
N GLU A 138 2.36 10.68 15.45
CA GLU A 138 1.32 9.80 14.90
C GLU A 138 1.90 8.93 13.79
N VAL A 139 1.80 7.63 14.00
CA VAL A 139 2.30 6.59 13.09
C VAL A 139 1.13 5.97 12.34
N PHE A 140 1.24 5.94 11.02
CA PHE A 140 0.27 5.36 10.09
C PHE A 140 0.94 4.21 9.34
N ASN A 141 0.70 2.98 9.79
CA ASN A 141 1.18 1.78 9.11
C ASN A 141 0.10 1.27 8.14
N THR A 142 0.43 1.04 6.88
CA THR A 142 -0.52 0.54 5.87
C THR A 142 0.08 -0.56 4.99
N HIS A 143 -0.81 -1.33 4.38
CA HIS A 143 -0.50 -2.19 3.24
C HIS A 143 -1.57 -1.94 2.16
N LEU A 144 -1.26 -1.06 1.19
CA LEU A 144 -2.20 -0.70 0.11
C LEU A 144 -2.52 -1.90 -0.79
N HIS A 145 -3.62 -1.82 -1.54
CA HIS A 145 -4.03 -2.88 -2.46
C HIS A 145 -2.92 -3.16 -3.48
N ALA A 146 -2.57 -4.43 -3.71
CA ALA A 146 -1.55 -4.76 -4.69
C ALA A 146 -2.09 -4.61 -6.13
N PRO A 147 -1.22 -4.31 -7.11
CA PRO A 147 -1.59 -4.33 -8.53
C PRO A 147 -1.61 -5.78 -9.03
N TYR A 148 -2.77 -6.27 -9.49
CA TYR A 148 -2.94 -7.69 -9.87
C TYR A 148 -3.18 -7.93 -11.37
N GLU A 149 -3.41 -6.87 -12.16
CA GLU A 149 -3.77 -6.96 -13.58
C GLU A 149 -2.91 -5.97 -14.36
N ARG A 150 -2.35 -6.35 -15.50
CA ARG A 150 -1.64 -5.42 -16.38
C ARG A 150 -2.60 -4.43 -17.03
N GLU A 151 -2.16 -3.20 -17.18
CA GLU A 151 -2.92 -2.16 -17.87
C GLU A 151 -3.15 -2.49 -19.35
N PRO A 152 -4.23 -1.98 -19.96
CA PRO A 152 -5.19 -0.98 -19.43
C PRO A 152 -6.35 -1.58 -18.61
N ASN A 153 -6.27 -2.86 -18.21
CA ASN A 153 -7.37 -3.57 -17.56
C ASN A 153 -7.30 -3.58 -16.02
N ASP A 154 -6.50 -2.72 -15.38
CA ASP A 154 -6.41 -2.73 -13.91
C ASP A 154 -7.72 -2.27 -13.27
N SER A 155 -8.50 -3.24 -12.82
CA SER A 155 -9.78 -2.97 -12.21
C SER A 155 -9.70 -2.44 -10.78
N TYR A 156 -8.50 -2.21 -10.22
CA TYR A 156 -8.26 -1.78 -8.83
C TYR A 156 -7.54 -0.44 -8.68
N ILE A 157 -7.20 0.27 -9.76
CA ILE A 157 -6.57 1.59 -9.65
C ILE A 157 -7.43 2.59 -8.86
N CYS A 158 -8.75 2.55 -9.06
CA CYS A 158 -9.71 3.35 -8.29
C CYS A 158 -9.66 3.03 -6.78
N HIS A 159 -9.47 1.75 -6.43
CA HIS A 159 -9.29 1.34 -5.03
C HIS A 159 -8.00 1.91 -4.47
N ARG A 160 -6.85 1.67 -5.12
CA ARG A 160 -5.55 2.19 -4.64
C ARG A 160 -5.56 3.71 -4.48
N THR A 161 -6.13 4.44 -5.43
CA THR A 161 -6.22 5.90 -5.37
C THR A 161 -7.09 6.38 -4.22
N ALA A 162 -8.24 5.73 -3.99
CA ALA A 162 -9.09 6.05 -2.83
C ALA A 162 -8.36 5.74 -1.51
N GLN A 163 -7.64 4.63 -1.43
CA GLN A 163 -6.85 4.28 -0.24
C GLN A 163 -5.74 5.30 0.04
N ALA A 164 -4.97 5.68 -0.99
CA ALA A 164 -3.94 6.72 -0.92
C ALA A 164 -4.54 8.06 -0.47
N TRP A 165 -5.74 8.40 -0.94
CA TRP A 165 -6.48 9.59 -0.52
C TRP A 165 -6.89 9.54 0.96
N GLU A 166 -7.44 8.39 1.41
CA GLU A 166 -7.87 8.17 2.78
C GLU A 166 -6.70 8.28 3.78
N ILE A 167 -5.57 7.62 3.53
CA ILE A 167 -4.39 7.73 4.39
C ILE A 167 -3.79 9.14 4.37
N ALA A 168 -3.78 9.81 3.22
CA ALA A 168 -3.28 11.18 3.12
C ALA A 168 -4.10 12.16 3.97
N LYS A 169 -5.42 11.96 4.03
CA LYS A 169 -6.33 12.73 4.90
C LYS A 169 -6.01 12.52 6.38
N LEU A 170 -5.78 11.27 6.80
CA LEU A 170 -5.43 10.94 8.18
C LEU A 170 -4.09 11.57 8.59
N MET A 171 -3.07 11.44 7.75
CA MET A 171 -1.75 12.05 7.96
C MET A 171 -1.82 13.58 8.01
N ARG A 172 -2.56 14.22 7.10
CA ARG A 172 -2.76 15.69 7.14
C ARG A 172 -3.44 16.13 8.43
N ALA A 173 -4.50 15.43 8.85
CA ALA A 173 -5.23 15.77 10.07
C ALA A 173 -4.33 15.70 11.31
N ALA A 174 -3.39 14.74 11.37
CA ALA A 174 -2.39 14.65 12.43
C ALA A 174 -1.40 15.83 12.41
N LEU A 175 -0.95 16.26 11.23
CA LEU A 175 -0.11 17.44 11.10
C LEU A 175 -0.81 18.72 11.56
N ASP A 176 -2.09 18.87 11.19
CA ASP A 176 -2.92 20.03 11.56
C ASP A 176 -3.17 20.09 13.07
N ARG A 177 -3.17 18.94 13.77
CA ARG A 177 -3.17 18.87 15.25
C ARG A 177 -1.83 19.23 15.89
N GLY A 178 -0.79 19.49 15.10
CA GLY A 178 0.55 19.83 15.59
C GLY A 178 1.46 18.62 15.79
N ASN A 179 1.00 17.39 15.58
CA ASN A 179 1.80 16.18 15.79
C ASN A 179 2.86 15.99 14.68
N LEU A 180 3.94 15.27 14.99
CA LEU A 180 4.81 14.71 13.95
C LEU A 180 4.09 13.54 13.29
N VAL A 181 4.34 13.31 12.01
CA VAL A 181 3.69 12.23 11.25
C VAL A 181 4.74 11.30 10.67
N ILE A 182 4.51 10.01 10.87
CA ILE A 182 5.25 8.93 10.21
C ILE A 182 4.23 8.07 9.47
N GLY A 183 4.16 8.19 8.15
CA GLY A 183 3.47 7.22 7.30
C GLY A 183 4.46 6.13 6.92
N LEU A 184 4.16 4.85 7.11
CA LEU A 184 5.08 3.78 6.73
C LEU A 184 4.35 2.53 6.26
N GLY A 185 5.08 1.67 5.55
CA GLY A 185 4.60 0.36 5.14
C GLY A 185 4.78 0.07 3.67
N ASP A 186 4.02 -0.91 3.21
CA ASP A 186 3.99 -1.35 1.82
C ASP A 186 2.88 -0.59 1.09
N PHE A 187 3.27 0.38 0.27
CA PHE A 187 2.31 1.21 -0.46
C PHE A 187 1.99 0.63 -1.84
N ASN A 188 2.62 -0.47 -2.28
CA ASN A 188 2.37 -1.08 -3.59
C ASN A 188 2.39 -0.06 -4.75
N MET A 189 3.31 0.91 -4.67
CA MET A 189 3.45 2.00 -5.64
C MET A 189 4.93 2.34 -5.83
N VAL A 190 5.31 2.86 -7.00
CA VAL A 190 6.69 3.32 -7.24
C VAL A 190 6.83 4.83 -6.98
N PRO A 191 8.06 5.35 -6.82
CA PRO A 191 8.28 6.77 -6.56
C PRO A 191 7.80 7.63 -7.74
N LEU A 192 7.23 8.80 -7.45
CA LEU A 192 6.60 9.69 -8.44
C LEU A 192 5.42 9.09 -9.21
N SER A 193 4.92 7.91 -8.81
CA SER A 193 3.63 7.43 -9.25
C SER A 193 2.51 8.39 -8.85
N PHE A 194 1.35 8.25 -9.48
CA PHE A 194 0.14 9.02 -9.17
C PHE A 194 -0.20 8.94 -7.67
N ALA A 195 -0.21 7.74 -7.09
CA ALA A 195 -0.50 7.54 -5.67
C ALA A 195 0.58 8.16 -4.76
N HIS A 196 1.85 8.06 -5.13
CA HIS A 196 2.98 8.63 -4.39
C HIS A 196 2.88 10.17 -4.33
N VAL A 197 2.68 10.80 -5.48
CA VAL A 197 2.49 12.26 -5.60
C VAL A 197 1.24 12.73 -4.85
N LEU A 198 0.15 11.97 -4.93
CA LEU A 198 -1.08 12.24 -4.19
C LEU A 198 -0.80 12.27 -2.68
N ILE A 199 -0.08 11.27 -2.17
CA ILE A 199 0.27 11.17 -0.75
C ILE A 199 1.15 12.34 -0.31
N GLU A 200 2.29 12.59 -0.97
CA GLU A 200 3.21 13.67 -0.56
C GLU A 200 2.52 15.04 -0.54
N SER A 201 1.81 15.36 -1.62
CA SER A 201 1.12 16.64 -1.77
C SER A 201 -0.03 16.79 -0.79
N ARG A 202 -0.97 15.83 -0.78
CA ARG A 202 -2.22 15.97 -0.01
C ARG A 202 -2.01 15.78 1.49
N ALA A 203 -1.09 14.92 1.89
CA ALA A 203 -0.77 14.67 3.29
C ALA A 203 0.22 15.70 3.87
N ARG A 204 0.92 16.47 3.02
CA ARG A 204 2.01 17.39 3.41
C ARG A 204 3.17 16.65 4.10
N VAL A 205 3.48 15.45 3.62
CA VAL A 205 4.59 14.62 4.06
C VAL A 205 5.61 14.48 2.94
N GLN A 206 6.83 14.05 3.26
CA GLN A 206 7.87 13.80 2.27
C GLN A 206 8.40 12.39 2.39
N ASP A 207 8.64 11.74 1.26
CA ASP A 207 9.32 10.46 1.15
C ASP A 207 10.76 10.60 1.64
N VAL A 208 11.10 9.98 2.78
CA VAL A 208 12.41 10.15 3.42
C VAL A 208 13.56 9.71 2.51
N TRP A 209 13.32 8.76 1.60
CA TRP A 209 14.34 8.33 0.66
C TRP A 209 14.66 9.42 -0.34
N ARG A 210 13.62 10.05 -0.92
CA ARG A 210 13.79 11.15 -1.89
C ARG A 210 14.27 12.44 -1.24
N VAL A 211 14.11 12.61 0.08
CA VAL A 211 14.78 13.69 0.82
C VAL A 211 16.31 13.53 0.78
N ILE A 212 16.82 12.30 0.91
CA ILE A 212 18.26 12.01 0.92
C ILE A 212 18.81 11.80 -0.50
N LYS A 213 18.03 11.16 -1.38
CA LYS A 213 18.37 10.78 -2.75
C LYS A 213 17.28 11.27 -3.72
N PRO A 214 17.20 12.58 -4.03
CA PRO A 214 16.15 13.13 -4.89
C PRO A 214 16.08 12.49 -6.28
N GLY A 215 17.23 12.12 -6.86
CA GLY A 215 17.34 11.42 -8.14
C GLY A 215 17.09 9.92 -8.11
N SER A 216 16.64 9.34 -6.98
CA SER A 216 16.35 7.89 -6.87
C SER A 216 15.33 7.40 -7.93
N SER A 217 15.39 6.10 -8.21
CA SER A 217 14.60 5.45 -9.28
C SER A 217 13.10 5.67 -9.11
N ILE A 218 12.37 5.56 -10.23
CA ILE A 218 10.91 5.66 -10.28
C ILE A 218 10.24 4.37 -10.74
N GLY A 219 10.95 3.25 -10.68
CA GLY A 219 10.51 1.96 -11.18
C GLY A 219 11.70 1.01 -11.33
N ALA A 220 11.44 -0.17 -11.89
CA ALA A 220 12.49 -1.10 -12.27
C ALA A 220 13.20 -0.59 -13.54
N SER A 221 14.47 -0.91 -13.75
CA SER A 221 15.21 -0.39 -14.90
C SER A 221 14.70 -0.91 -16.25
N ILE A 222 13.92 -1.99 -16.24
CA ILE A 222 13.22 -2.49 -17.43
C ILE A 222 12.00 -1.65 -17.83
N ASP A 223 11.53 -0.78 -16.93
CA ASP A 223 10.30 -0.04 -17.10
C ASP A 223 10.50 1.19 -17.99
N PRO A 224 9.57 1.50 -18.91
CA PRO A 224 9.73 2.63 -19.82
C PRO A 224 9.99 3.99 -19.14
N PRO A 225 9.29 4.37 -18.04
CA PRO A 225 9.56 5.63 -17.35
C PRO A 225 10.97 5.69 -16.76
N GLU A 226 11.44 4.60 -16.16
CA GLU A 226 12.77 4.53 -15.55
C GLU A 226 13.88 4.52 -16.61
N LYS A 227 13.69 3.85 -17.75
CA LYS A 227 14.59 3.92 -18.90
C LYS A 227 14.76 5.36 -19.41
N ALA A 228 13.65 6.10 -19.50
CA ALA A 228 13.68 7.49 -19.92
C ALA A 228 14.46 8.36 -18.92
N ARG A 229 14.19 8.19 -17.62
CA ARG A 229 14.91 8.89 -16.54
C ARG A 229 16.42 8.60 -16.58
N ARG A 230 16.82 7.33 -16.63
CA ARG A 230 18.23 6.90 -16.66
C ARG A 230 18.98 7.52 -17.82
N LYS A 231 18.39 7.49 -19.02
CA LYS A 231 18.97 8.10 -20.22
C LYS A 231 19.18 9.61 -20.07
N GLN A 232 18.24 10.31 -19.43
CA GLN A 232 18.36 11.76 -19.19
C GLN A 232 19.43 12.10 -18.16
N LEU A 233 19.53 11.33 -17.07
CA LEU A 233 20.54 11.52 -16.04
C LEU A 233 21.93 10.96 -16.44
N GLY A 234 22.04 10.30 -17.59
CA GLY A 234 23.29 9.68 -18.03
C GLY A 234 23.71 8.48 -17.17
N GLU A 235 22.75 7.82 -16.52
CA GLU A 235 22.98 6.60 -15.74
C GLU A 235 23.09 5.37 -16.64
N GLU A 236 23.69 4.30 -16.13
CA GLU A 236 23.68 2.99 -16.80
C GLU A 236 22.24 2.45 -16.95
N ASP A 237 22.01 1.71 -18.05
CA ASP A 237 20.71 1.14 -18.42
C ASP A 237 20.13 0.25 -17.33
N THR A 238 20.99 -0.43 -16.56
CA THR A 238 20.58 -1.30 -15.44
C THR A 238 21.50 -1.05 -14.26
N PRO A 239 20.96 -0.78 -13.06
CA PRO A 239 21.78 -0.64 -11.88
C PRO A 239 22.24 -2.02 -11.43
N ASN A 240 23.43 -2.10 -10.85
CA ASN A 240 23.83 -3.27 -10.08
C ASN A 240 23.10 -3.31 -8.72
N VAL A 241 23.27 -4.42 -8.00
CA VAL A 241 22.69 -4.65 -6.67
C VAL A 241 23.08 -3.55 -5.66
N ASP A 242 24.35 -3.16 -5.60
CA ASP A 242 24.81 -2.14 -4.65
C ASP A 242 24.14 -0.78 -4.90
N THR A 243 24.10 -0.33 -6.15
CA THR A 243 23.40 0.90 -6.58
C THR A 243 21.89 0.80 -6.33
N SER A 244 21.29 -0.36 -6.60
CA SER A 244 19.86 -0.60 -6.34
C SER A 244 19.49 -0.41 -4.87
N LEU A 245 20.31 -0.92 -3.95
CA LEU A 245 20.07 -0.80 -2.52
C LEU A 245 20.44 0.59 -1.96
N GLN A 246 21.59 1.13 -2.35
CA GLN A 246 22.17 2.33 -1.72
C GLN A 246 21.65 3.65 -2.30
N GLU A 247 21.41 3.70 -3.61
CA GLU A 247 20.99 4.92 -4.30
C GLU A 247 19.48 4.94 -4.56
N HIS A 248 18.92 3.81 -4.99
CA HIS A 248 17.54 3.73 -5.43
C HIS A 248 16.56 3.20 -4.37
N GLY A 249 17.08 2.58 -3.31
CA GLY A 249 16.26 2.09 -2.20
C GLY A 249 15.34 0.94 -2.59
N HIS A 250 15.75 0.10 -3.54
CA HIS A 250 14.92 -1.01 -3.99
C HIS A 250 14.67 -2.01 -2.86
N THR A 251 13.40 -2.29 -2.60
CA THR A 251 12.94 -3.13 -1.48
C THR A 251 12.39 -4.47 -1.95
N CYS A 252 12.00 -4.60 -3.22
CA CYS A 252 11.45 -5.84 -3.75
C CYS A 252 12.07 -6.18 -5.11
N ASP A 253 11.83 -7.41 -5.56
CA ASP A 253 12.21 -7.91 -6.90
C ASP A 253 13.71 -7.92 -7.22
N SER A 254 14.54 -7.63 -6.22
CA SER A 254 16.00 -7.72 -6.34
C SER A 254 16.46 -9.14 -6.59
N VAL A 255 17.50 -9.29 -7.41
CA VAL A 255 18.20 -10.57 -7.61
C VAL A 255 18.78 -11.13 -6.32
N LEU A 256 19.03 -10.33 -5.28
CA LEU A 256 19.42 -10.82 -3.95
C LEU A 256 18.30 -11.58 -3.24
N ASN A 257 17.04 -11.30 -3.58
CA ASN A 257 15.91 -11.89 -2.88
C ASN A 257 15.64 -13.31 -3.40
N THR A 258 15.85 -14.31 -2.53
CA THR A 258 15.74 -15.73 -2.93
C THR A 258 14.32 -16.11 -3.36
N TRP A 259 13.30 -15.37 -2.92
CA TRP A 259 11.90 -15.61 -3.30
C TRP A 259 11.56 -15.13 -4.72
N ARG A 260 12.46 -14.35 -5.33
CA ARG A 260 12.34 -13.82 -6.69
C ARG A 260 13.20 -14.55 -7.69
N TRP A 261 13.97 -15.53 -7.22
CA TRP A 261 14.70 -16.44 -8.08
C TRP A 261 13.77 -17.33 -8.90
N ASN A 262 14.24 -17.76 -10.06
CA ASN A 262 13.53 -18.77 -10.84
C ASN A 262 13.46 -20.11 -10.07
N LYS A 263 12.53 -20.98 -10.48
CA LYS A 263 12.26 -22.25 -9.80
C LYS A 263 13.50 -23.15 -9.69
N ALA A 264 14.36 -23.17 -10.72
CA ALA A 264 15.57 -23.99 -10.73
C ALA A 264 16.58 -23.55 -9.66
N HIS A 265 16.78 -22.24 -9.48
CA HIS A 265 17.65 -21.70 -8.44
C HIS A 265 17.08 -21.90 -7.03
N GLN A 266 15.76 -21.78 -6.85
CA GLN A 266 15.12 -22.09 -5.56
C GLN A 266 15.29 -23.57 -5.20
N GLU A 267 15.08 -24.49 -6.15
CA GLU A 267 15.30 -25.93 -5.96
C GLU A 267 16.79 -26.26 -5.70
N ALA A 268 17.72 -25.55 -6.35
CA ALA A 268 19.15 -25.69 -6.08
C ALA A 268 19.51 -25.28 -4.65
N LEU A 269 18.97 -24.15 -4.17
CA LEU A 269 19.16 -23.69 -2.79
C LEU A 269 18.61 -24.70 -1.78
N GLU A 270 17.43 -25.27 -2.04
CA GLU A 270 16.84 -26.33 -1.19
C GLU A 270 17.71 -27.59 -1.14
N LYS A 271 18.49 -27.88 -2.20
CA LYS A 271 19.46 -28.98 -2.26
C LYS A 271 20.83 -28.62 -1.66
N GLY A 272 20.99 -27.40 -1.13
CA GLY A 272 22.25 -26.91 -0.56
C GLY A 272 23.24 -26.34 -1.58
N HIS A 273 22.82 -26.16 -2.84
CA HIS A 273 23.61 -25.50 -3.87
C HIS A 273 23.26 -24.02 -3.92
N ASP A 274 24.05 -23.22 -3.20
CA ASP A 274 23.83 -21.79 -3.12
C ASP A 274 24.43 -21.04 -4.33
N ARG A 275 23.81 -19.93 -4.71
CA ARG A 275 24.33 -18.96 -5.68
C ARG A 275 24.90 -17.76 -4.94
N ASP A 276 26.15 -17.46 -5.24
CA ASP A 276 26.78 -16.19 -4.87
C ASP A 276 26.32 -15.09 -5.82
N ILE A 277 25.87 -13.97 -5.26
CA ILE A 277 25.38 -12.80 -6.00
C ILE A 277 26.18 -11.60 -5.50
N PRO A 278 27.24 -11.21 -6.22
CA PRO A 278 28.03 -10.04 -5.82
C PRO A 278 27.20 -8.77 -5.97
N GLY A 279 27.57 -7.73 -5.23
CA GLY A 279 26.94 -6.40 -5.31
C GLY A 279 27.02 -5.76 -6.71
N THR A 280 27.93 -6.26 -7.56
CA THR A 280 28.11 -5.83 -8.95
C THR A 280 27.19 -6.53 -9.95
N ASP A 281 26.41 -7.54 -9.56
CA ASP A 281 25.44 -8.18 -10.47
C ASP A 281 24.31 -7.19 -10.84
N ASP A 282 23.86 -7.25 -12.09
CA ASP A 282 22.73 -6.46 -12.58
C ASP A 282 21.42 -6.78 -11.85
N ASP A 283 20.65 -5.74 -11.52
CA ASP A 283 19.38 -5.88 -10.80
C ASP A 283 18.18 -5.24 -11.55
N PRO A 284 17.84 -5.76 -12.74
CA PRO A 284 16.96 -5.06 -13.69
C PRO A 284 15.49 -4.96 -13.26
N LYS A 285 15.07 -5.79 -12.31
CA LYS A 285 13.67 -5.89 -11.86
C LYS A 285 13.43 -5.25 -10.51
N ALA A 286 14.50 -4.89 -9.80
CA ALA A 286 14.40 -4.32 -8.47
C ALA A 286 13.65 -3.00 -8.52
N LYS A 287 12.76 -2.80 -7.54
CA LYS A 287 11.98 -1.56 -7.40
C LYS A 287 11.65 -1.30 -5.94
N ARG A 288 11.17 -0.09 -5.66
CA ARG A 288 10.81 0.37 -4.32
C ARG A 288 9.30 0.43 -4.16
N LEU A 289 8.77 -0.37 -3.23
CA LEU A 289 7.34 -0.40 -2.89
C LEU A 289 7.07 -0.05 -1.42
N ASP A 290 8.10 -0.12 -0.58
CA ASP A 290 8.02 0.15 0.85
C ASP A 290 8.55 1.56 1.14
N TYR A 291 7.81 2.32 1.96
CA TYR A 291 8.09 3.74 2.20
C TYR A 291 8.08 4.08 3.68
N ILE A 292 8.83 5.13 4.00
CA ILE A 292 8.64 5.95 5.19
C ILE A 292 8.42 7.39 4.68
N PHE A 293 7.26 7.94 4.99
CA PHE A 293 6.89 9.32 4.79
C PHE A 293 6.97 10.07 6.11
N PHE A 294 7.55 11.27 6.09
CA PHE A 294 7.72 12.06 7.29
C PHE A 294 7.09 13.45 7.16
N GLY A 295 6.27 13.82 8.15
CA GLY A 295 5.68 15.14 8.30
C GLY A 295 6.18 15.78 9.60
N GLY A 296 7.10 16.74 9.47
CA GLY A 296 7.79 17.34 10.60
C GLY A 296 9.04 18.13 10.24
N LEU A 297 9.41 18.14 8.96
CA LEU A 297 10.59 18.86 8.47
C LEU A 297 10.48 20.38 8.73
N ASP A 298 9.28 20.94 8.60
CA ASP A 298 8.97 22.33 8.96
C ASP A 298 8.87 22.57 10.48
N LYS A 299 8.96 21.52 11.31
CA LYS A 299 8.86 21.55 12.78
C LYS A 299 10.21 21.35 13.47
N GLY A 300 11.31 21.68 12.80
CA GLY A 300 12.67 21.57 13.37
C GLY A 300 13.21 20.14 13.40
N TRP A 301 12.80 19.31 12.43
CA TRP A 301 13.35 17.97 12.21
C TRP A 301 13.96 17.88 10.82
N LYS A 302 14.90 16.96 10.62
CA LYS A 302 15.42 16.59 9.31
C LYS A 302 15.53 15.08 9.20
N VAL A 303 15.46 14.58 7.97
CA VAL A 303 15.90 13.22 7.67
C VAL A 303 17.43 13.24 7.64
N SER A 304 18.08 12.41 8.44
CA SER A 304 19.55 12.28 8.43
C SER A 304 20.01 11.03 7.68
N GLN A 305 19.18 10.00 7.60
CA GLN A 305 19.53 8.73 6.97
C GLN A 305 18.28 8.00 6.47
N ALA A 306 18.41 7.30 5.34
CA ALA A 306 17.48 6.31 4.84
C ALA A 306 18.30 5.17 4.22
N GLN A 307 17.95 3.92 4.51
CA GLN A 307 18.70 2.74 4.05
C GLN A 307 17.80 1.50 3.91
N VAL A 308 18.12 0.64 2.94
CA VAL A 308 17.54 -0.69 2.82
C VAL A 308 18.32 -1.62 3.74
N VAL A 309 17.61 -2.39 4.56
CA VAL A 309 18.19 -3.30 5.57
C VAL A 309 17.49 -4.66 5.53
N LEU A 310 18.01 -5.63 6.28
CA LEU A 310 17.54 -7.02 6.25
C LEU A 310 17.64 -7.65 4.84
N THR A 311 18.71 -7.31 4.12
CA THR A 311 19.04 -7.93 2.83
C THR A 311 19.72 -9.28 3.02
N GLU A 312 20.19 -9.56 4.23
CA GLU A 312 20.81 -10.83 4.56
C GLU A 312 19.82 -12.01 4.62
N ARG A 313 20.36 -13.21 4.44
CA ARG A 313 19.60 -14.45 4.46
C ARG A 313 19.46 -15.00 5.88
N HIS A 314 18.41 -15.78 6.08
CA HIS A 314 18.24 -16.57 7.29
C HIS A 314 19.48 -17.46 7.52
N PRO A 315 20.10 -17.45 8.70
CA PRO A 315 21.42 -18.07 8.93
C PRO A 315 21.45 -19.58 8.66
N LYS A 316 20.36 -20.29 8.99
CA LYS A 316 20.21 -21.73 8.75
C LYS A 316 19.56 -22.08 7.40
N LEU A 317 18.41 -21.46 7.11
CA LEU A 317 17.60 -21.76 5.92
C LEU A 317 18.16 -21.18 4.62
N ARG A 318 19.11 -20.23 4.70
CA ARG A 318 19.74 -19.54 3.55
C ARG A 318 18.79 -18.79 2.62
N CYS A 319 17.49 -18.75 2.89
CA CYS A 319 16.52 -17.92 2.17
C CYS A 319 16.45 -16.50 2.74
N SER A 320 15.98 -15.53 1.95
CA SER A 320 15.63 -14.19 2.42
C SER A 320 14.56 -14.24 3.51
N LEU A 321 14.60 -13.29 4.45
CA LEU A 321 13.65 -13.27 5.58
C LEU A 321 12.23 -12.90 5.17
N SER A 322 12.07 -12.14 4.09
CA SER A 322 10.80 -11.82 3.44
C SER A 322 11.04 -11.66 1.93
N ASP A 323 9.99 -11.63 1.13
CA ASP A 323 10.08 -11.27 -0.28
C ASP A 323 10.22 -9.74 -0.50
N HIS A 324 10.21 -8.99 0.59
CA HIS A 324 10.64 -7.60 0.68
C HIS A 324 11.87 -7.46 1.59
N PHE A 325 12.68 -6.44 1.34
CA PHE A 325 13.68 -5.92 2.27
C PHE A 325 13.07 -4.78 3.10
N ALA A 326 13.64 -4.55 4.28
CA ALA A 326 13.14 -3.52 5.17
C ALA A 326 13.70 -2.14 4.79
N VAL A 327 12.94 -1.09 5.12
CA VAL A 327 13.43 0.30 5.05
C VAL A 327 13.64 0.81 6.45
N GLN A 328 14.81 1.38 6.72
CA GLN A 328 15.11 2.08 7.96
C GLN A 328 15.41 3.55 7.64
N ALA A 329 14.93 4.45 8.51
CA ALA A 329 15.22 5.86 8.42
C ALA A 329 15.47 6.47 9.80
N THR A 330 16.38 7.44 9.84
CA THR A 330 16.63 8.27 11.02
C THR A 330 16.13 9.68 10.76
N VAL A 331 15.27 10.17 11.64
CA VAL A 331 14.92 11.59 11.70
C VAL A 331 15.51 12.20 12.96
N GLU A 332 16.08 13.39 12.86
CA GLU A 332 16.74 14.06 13.98
C GLU A 332 16.28 15.51 14.12
N ARG A 333 16.23 15.98 15.37
CA ARG A 333 15.98 17.39 15.66
C ARG A 333 17.12 18.22 15.09
N THR A 334 16.77 19.35 14.51
CA THR A 334 17.73 20.27 13.93
C THR A 334 17.34 21.71 14.26
N LYS A 335 18.36 22.53 14.52
CA LYS A 335 18.21 24.00 14.61
C LYS A 335 18.31 24.65 13.24
N LEU A 336 18.82 23.92 12.24
CA LEU A 336 18.90 24.38 10.87
C LEU A 336 17.50 24.36 10.28
N THR A 337 17.06 25.51 9.77
CA THR A 337 15.89 25.58 8.92
C THR A 337 16.15 24.74 7.67
N PRO A 338 15.37 23.69 7.38
CA PRO A 338 15.56 22.93 6.16
C PRO A 338 15.38 23.84 4.94
N ALA A 339 16.16 23.58 3.90
CA ALA A 339 15.99 24.27 2.63
C ALA A 339 14.55 24.06 2.15
N ARG A 340 13.89 25.13 1.68
CA ARG A 340 12.55 24.98 1.10
C ARG A 340 12.67 24.13 -0.17
N PRO A 341 11.98 22.98 -0.25
CA PRO A 341 12.01 22.17 -1.47
C PRO A 341 11.42 22.98 -2.62
N ARG A 342 11.94 22.76 -3.83
CA ARG A 342 11.36 23.35 -5.04
C ARG A 342 9.99 22.74 -5.28
N ARG A 343 8.98 23.59 -5.48
CA ARG A 343 7.64 23.12 -5.80
C ARG A 343 7.53 22.80 -7.28
N ILE A 344 6.96 21.64 -7.58
CA ILE A 344 6.75 21.18 -8.95
C ILE A 344 5.26 20.91 -9.14
N GLU A 345 4.68 21.44 -10.22
CA GLU A 345 3.28 21.19 -10.58
C GLU A 345 3.19 19.81 -11.23
N SER A 346 2.55 18.88 -10.53
CA SER A 346 2.18 17.57 -11.06
C SER A 346 0.81 17.64 -11.70
N ARG A 347 0.69 17.06 -12.89
CA ARG A 347 -0.55 16.97 -13.66
C ARG A 347 -0.99 15.52 -13.78
N GLY A 348 -2.27 15.33 -14.06
CA GLY A 348 -2.85 14.01 -14.26
C GLY A 348 -2.28 13.35 -15.52
N ALA A 349 -2.01 12.05 -15.44
CA ALA A 349 -1.75 11.21 -16.61
C ALA A 349 -2.27 9.77 -16.43
N LEU A 350 -3.39 9.58 -15.72
CA LEU A 350 -3.99 8.25 -15.50
C LEU A 350 -4.38 7.53 -16.80
N ASN A 351 -4.31 8.20 -17.96
CA ASN A 351 -4.72 7.69 -19.27
C ASN A 351 -3.61 7.73 -20.34
N ASP A 352 -2.35 8.02 -19.99
CA ASP A 352 -1.29 7.98 -21.01
C ASP A 352 -0.94 6.52 -21.35
N SER A 353 -1.13 6.15 -22.61
CA SER A 353 -1.20 4.76 -23.12
C SER A 353 0.14 4.01 -23.15
N ARG A 354 1.14 4.46 -22.38
CA ARG A 354 2.52 3.99 -22.41
C ARG A 354 2.91 3.10 -21.22
N SER A 355 2.07 2.98 -20.18
CA SER A 355 2.36 2.14 -19.01
C SER A 355 1.74 0.75 -19.15
N GLU A 356 2.55 -0.31 -18.99
CA GLU A 356 2.09 -1.72 -19.03
C GLU A 356 1.96 -2.35 -17.63
N ASP A 357 2.47 -1.69 -16.57
CA ASP A 357 2.41 -2.13 -15.16
C ASP A 357 1.68 -1.08 -14.30
N PRO A 358 0.63 -1.46 -13.55
CA PRO A 358 -0.17 -0.51 -12.76
C PRO A 358 0.51 0.05 -11.51
N SER A 359 1.67 -0.49 -11.13
CA SER A 359 2.51 0.17 -10.12
C SER A 359 3.27 1.37 -10.69
N LEU A 360 3.31 1.54 -12.02
CA LEU A 360 4.14 2.51 -12.74
C LEU A 360 3.38 3.68 -13.36
N GLU A 361 2.12 3.92 -12.98
CA GLU A 361 1.41 5.13 -13.39
C GLU A 361 2.14 6.36 -12.84
N VAL A 362 2.99 7.02 -13.64
CA VAL A 362 3.79 8.18 -13.22
C VAL A 362 2.99 9.46 -13.37
N ALA A 363 3.08 10.36 -12.39
CA ALA A 363 2.53 11.69 -12.54
C ALA A 363 3.19 12.43 -13.73
N SER A 364 2.40 13.17 -14.51
CA SER A 364 2.97 13.93 -15.63
C SER A 364 3.51 15.28 -15.17
N PHE A 365 4.63 15.66 -15.77
CA PHE A 365 5.29 16.95 -15.55
C PHE A 365 5.66 17.54 -16.92
N LYS A 366 5.64 18.88 -17.06
CA LYS A 366 6.19 19.55 -18.25
C LYS A 366 7.71 19.33 -18.30
N ASP A 367 8.36 19.39 -19.47
CA ASP A 367 9.81 19.11 -19.59
C ASP A 367 10.68 19.79 -18.53
N LYS A 368 10.48 21.09 -18.26
CA LYS A 368 11.26 21.81 -17.22
C LYS A 368 10.96 21.32 -15.80
N ASP A 369 9.71 20.98 -15.54
CA ASP A 369 9.22 20.47 -14.26
C ASP A 369 9.69 19.02 -14.05
N PHE A 370 9.70 18.23 -15.13
CA PHE A 370 10.21 16.87 -15.23
C PHE A 370 11.70 16.86 -14.86
N GLU A 371 12.53 17.65 -15.56
CA GLU A 371 13.96 17.80 -15.24
C GLU A 371 14.17 18.22 -13.78
N THR A 372 13.32 19.12 -13.26
CA THR A 372 13.40 19.51 -11.85
C THR A 372 13.05 18.35 -10.92
N ALA A 373 12.03 17.55 -11.25
CA ALA A 373 11.54 16.42 -10.44
C ALA A 373 12.59 15.30 -10.29
N PHE A 374 13.47 15.14 -11.28
CA PHE A 374 14.57 14.18 -11.27
C PHE A 374 15.93 14.80 -10.93
N SER A 375 16.00 16.10 -10.69
CA SER A 375 17.25 16.75 -10.30
C SER A 375 17.76 16.27 -8.94
N GLU A 376 19.05 16.45 -8.67
CA GLU A 376 19.65 16.19 -7.35
C GLU A 376 19.12 17.10 -6.22
N LEU A 377 18.24 18.06 -6.55
CA LEU A 377 17.64 18.96 -5.57
C LEU A 377 16.34 18.38 -5.02
N GLN A 378 16.10 18.64 -3.74
CA GLN A 378 14.87 18.25 -3.07
C GLN A 378 13.66 18.97 -3.66
N THR A 379 12.65 18.19 -4.03
CA THR A 379 11.43 18.67 -4.68
C THR A 379 10.20 18.26 -3.91
N GLN A 380 9.14 19.06 -4.04
CA GLN A 380 7.84 18.77 -3.48
C GLN A 380 6.79 18.95 -4.56
N SER A 381 6.05 17.87 -4.84
CA SER A 381 4.96 17.89 -5.81
C SER A 381 3.75 18.61 -5.23
N HIS A 382 3.11 19.44 -6.05
CA HIS A 382 1.77 19.95 -5.81
C HIS A 382 0.86 19.53 -6.95
N ILE A 383 -0.41 19.30 -6.63
CA ILE A 383 -1.36 18.70 -7.56
C ILE A 383 -2.13 19.81 -8.28
N GLY A 384 -2.07 19.83 -9.60
CA GLY A 384 -2.86 20.73 -10.46
C GLY A 384 -4.31 20.23 -10.70
N GLU A 385 -5.14 21.06 -11.34
CA GLU A 385 -6.54 20.75 -11.63
C GLU A 385 -6.72 19.46 -12.46
N ASP A 386 -5.87 19.26 -13.47
CA ASP A 386 -5.90 18.09 -14.37
C ASP A 386 -5.82 16.76 -13.60
N PHE A 387 -5.05 16.74 -12.52
CA PHE A 387 -4.89 15.55 -11.70
C PHE A 387 -6.18 15.17 -10.97
N TYR A 388 -6.94 16.15 -10.45
CA TYR A 388 -8.25 15.88 -9.87
C TYR A 388 -9.26 15.44 -10.93
N ASN A 389 -9.22 16.06 -12.12
CA ASN A 389 -10.06 15.65 -13.25
C ASN A 389 -9.81 14.20 -13.68
N ASP A 390 -8.56 13.76 -13.66
CA ASP A 390 -8.19 12.37 -13.90
C ASP A 390 -8.78 11.41 -12.85
N ILE A 391 -8.72 11.77 -11.56
CA ILE A 391 -9.37 10.97 -10.50
C ILE A 391 -10.88 10.89 -10.76
N LEU A 392 -11.52 11.99 -11.11
CA LEU A 392 -12.96 12.03 -11.42
C LEU A 392 -13.31 11.18 -12.65
N ALA A 393 -12.47 11.21 -13.70
CA ALA A 393 -12.64 10.37 -14.88
C ALA A 393 -12.52 8.88 -14.55
N MET A 394 -11.52 8.52 -13.74
CA MET A 394 -11.33 7.16 -13.24
C MET A 394 -12.52 6.69 -12.40
N ILE A 395 -13.00 7.52 -11.45
CA ILE A 395 -14.20 7.26 -10.64
C ILE A 395 -15.42 7.02 -11.54
N HIS A 396 -15.63 7.86 -12.54
CA HIS A 396 -16.75 7.74 -13.46
C HIS A 396 -16.70 6.43 -14.27
N SER A 397 -15.54 6.10 -14.86
CA SER A 397 -15.33 4.85 -15.59
C SER A 397 -15.57 3.62 -14.70
N TYR A 398 -15.03 3.64 -13.47
CA TYR A 398 -15.24 2.59 -12.49
C TYR A 398 -16.72 2.43 -12.12
N GLY A 399 -17.39 3.53 -11.80
CA GLY A 399 -18.80 3.54 -11.40
C GLY A 399 -19.75 3.02 -12.49
N LEU A 400 -19.52 3.37 -13.76
CA LEU A 400 -20.31 2.84 -14.89
C LEU A 400 -20.20 1.32 -14.98
N ARG A 401 -18.99 0.79 -14.82
CA ARG A 401 -18.75 -0.66 -14.85
C ARG A 401 -19.43 -1.39 -13.70
N GLU A 402 -19.33 -0.87 -12.47
CA GLU A 402 -19.96 -1.50 -11.30
C GLU A 402 -21.49 -1.45 -11.36
N ARG A 403 -22.10 -0.37 -11.88
CA ARG A 403 -23.56 -0.32 -12.15
C ARG A 403 -23.99 -1.38 -13.16
N LYS A 404 -23.22 -1.57 -14.23
CA LYS A 404 -23.46 -2.63 -15.22
C LYS A 404 -23.36 -4.02 -14.58
N GLN A 405 -22.31 -4.26 -13.78
CA GLN A 405 -22.13 -5.53 -13.04
C GLN A 405 -23.28 -5.81 -12.09
N ARG A 406 -23.73 -4.80 -11.32
CA ARG A 406 -24.90 -4.92 -10.44
C ARG A 406 -26.14 -5.33 -11.22
N ARG A 407 -26.44 -4.67 -12.34
CA ARG A 407 -27.61 -5.00 -13.17
C ARG A 407 -27.56 -6.46 -13.64
N TRP A 408 -26.42 -6.92 -14.16
CA TRP A 408 -26.29 -8.31 -14.63
C TRP A 408 -26.40 -9.33 -13.50
N ARG A 409 -25.82 -9.06 -12.33
CA ARG A 409 -25.94 -9.95 -11.15
C ARG A 409 -27.37 -10.06 -10.63
N LEU A 410 -28.10 -8.94 -10.58
CA LEU A 410 -29.52 -8.95 -10.19
C LEU A 410 -30.39 -9.66 -11.22
N ILE A 411 -30.12 -9.48 -12.52
CA ILE A 411 -30.80 -10.25 -13.58
C ILE A 411 -30.52 -11.75 -13.42
N HIS A 412 -29.26 -12.13 -13.17
CA HIS A 412 -28.91 -13.53 -12.94
C HIS A 412 -29.64 -14.12 -11.73
N PHE A 413 -29.74 -13.39 -10.62
CA PHE A 413 -30.53 -13.81 -9.45
C PHE A 413 -31.99 -14.08 -9.81
N VAL A 414 -32.66 -13.12 -10.47
CA VAL A 414 -34.07 -13.25 -10.84
C VAL A 414 -34.28 -14.39 -11.85
N ALA A 415 -33.41 -14.51 -12.85
CA ALA A 415 -33.46 -15.57 -13.85
C ALA A 415 -33.28 -16.96 -13.20
N SER A 416 -32.32 -17.11 -12.28
CA SER A 416 -32.08 -18.36 -11.56
C SER A 416 -33.24 -18.74 -10.64
N ALA A 417 -33.90 -17.76 -10.01
CA ALA A 417 -35.12 -18.01 -9.23
C ALA A 417 -36.28 -18.51 -10.10
N LEU A 418 -36.54 -17.86 -11.25
CA LEU A 418 -37.57 -18.27 -12.19
C LEU A 418 -37.29 -19.65 -12.79
N PHE A 419 -36.03 -19.92 -13.17
CA PHE A 419 -35.61 -21.22 -13.67
C PHE A 419 -35.81 -22.34 -12.64
N SER A 420 -35.57 -22.03 -11.36
CA SER A 420 -35.75 -23.01 -10.28
C SER A 420 -37.21 -23.32 -10.02
N ILE A 421 -38.08 -22.30 -10.02
CA ILE A 421 -39.54 -22.49 -9.95
C ILE A 421 -40.01 -23.35 -11.12
N GLY A 422 -39.59 -23.04 -12.34
CA GLY A 422 -39.92 -23.83 -13.53
C GLY A 422 -39.45 -25.28 -13.44
N SER A 423 -38.24 -25.50 -12.91
CA SER A 423 -37.68 -26.85 -12.70
C SER A 423 -38.48 -27.65 -11.66
N PHE A 424 -38.89 -27.02 -10.55
CA PHE A 424 -39.72 -27.69 -9.54
C PHE A 424 -41.11 -28.05 -10.07
N ILE A 425 -41.71 -27.19 -10.89
CA ILE A 425 -42.96 -27.51 -11.58
C ILE A 425 -42.75 -28.68 -12.55
N ALA A 426 -41.67 -28.66 -13.34
CA ALA A 426 -41.37 -29.71 -14.34
C ALA A 426 -41.13 -31.09 -13.71
N VAL A 427 -40.59 -31.14 -12.48
CA VAL A 427 -40.40 -32.40 -11.72
C VAL A 427 -41.73 -33.16 -11.55
N TRP A 428 -42.85 -32.46 -11.35
CA TRP A 428 -44.18 -33.08 -11.20
C TRP A 428 -44.64 -33.83 -12.45
N TRP A 429 -44.12 -33.45 -13.62
CA TRP A 429 -44.51 -34.01 -14.93
C TRP A 429 -43.43 -34.91 -15.53
N SER A 430 -42.33 -35.12 -14.81
CA SER A 430 -41.19 -35.89 -15.31
C SER A 430 -41.48 -37.40 -15.24
N PRO A 431 -41.46 -38.12 -16.38
CA PRO A 431 -41.76 -39.55 -16.40
C PRO A 431 -40.60 -40.43 -15.93
N ARG A 432 -39.41 -39.85 -15.67
CA ARG A 432 -38.19 -40.59 -15.32
C ARG A 432 -37.49 -39.96 -14.13
N ASN A 433 -37.24 -40.76 -13.09
CA ASN A 433 -36.61 -40.29 -11.84
C ASN A 433 -35.25 -39.58 -12.05
N PHE A 434 -34.44 -40.05 -13.01
CA PHE A 434 -33.14 -39.42 -13.28
C PHE A 434 -33.28 -37.99 -13.85
N VAL A 435 -34.35 -37.71 -14.61
CA VAL A 435 -34.63 -36.37 -15.15
C VAL A 435 -35.03 -35.44 -14.01
N SER A 436 -35.88 -35.91 -13.10
CA SER A 436 -36.26 -35.17 -11.89
C SER A 436 -35.04 -34.84 -11.02
N PHE A 437 -34.13 -35.81 -10.85
CA PHE A 437 -32.88 -35.60 -10.11
C PHE A 437 -32.00 -34.54 -10.77
N ILE A 438 -31.78 -34.60 -12.09
CA ILE A 438 -30.99 -33.60 -12.82
C ILE A 438 -31.61 -32.21 -12.70
N LEU A 439 -32.94 -32.09 -12.88
CA LEU A 439 -33.65 -30.82 -12.76
C LEU A 439 -33.49 -30.21 -11.37
N ILE A 440 -33.63 -31.00 -10.30
CA ILE A 440 -33.43 -30.54 -8.92
C ILE A 440 -31.97 -30.14 -8.68
N LEU A 441 -31.01 -30.94 -9.14
CA LEU A 441 -29.59 -30.66 -8.92
C LEU A 441 -29.16 -29.37 -9.63
N VAL A 442 -29.47 -29.23 -10.92
CA VAL A 442 -29.10 -28.06 -11.73
C VAL A 442 -29.81 -26.80 -11.23
N SER A 443 -31.11 -26.89 -10.90
CA SER A 443 -31.84 -25.74 -10.34
C SER A 443 -31.30 -25.34 -8.97
N SER A 444 -30.97 -26.28 -8.09
CA SER A 444 -30.43 -25.97 -6.77
C SER A 444 -29.06 -25.28 -6.86
N LEU A 445 -28.17 -25.77 -7.71
CA LEU A 445 -26.87 -25.13 -7.96
C LEU A 445 -27.01 -23.76 -8.62
N GLY A 446 -27.92 -23.64 -9.60
CA GLY A 446 -28.23 -22.37 -10.27
C GLY A 446 -28.82 -21.33 -9.33
N LEU A 447 -29.76 -21.73 -8.47
CA LEU A 447 -30.35 -20.86 -7.45
C LEU A 447 -29.32 -20.40 -6.44
N MET A 448 -28.43 -21.30 -6.00
CA MET A 448 -27.35 -20.95 -5.08
C MET A 448 -26.42 -19.90 -5.70
N ALA A 449 -25.95 -20.12 -6.94
CA ALA A 449 -25.13 -19.17 -7.66
C ALA A 449 -25.84 -17.82 -7.87
N GLY A 450 -27.11 -17.86 -8.31
CA GLY A 450 -27.93 -16.67 -8.48
C GLY A 450 -28.15 -15.90 -7.17
N THR A 451 -28.36 -16.60 -6.05
CA THR A 451 -28.56 -15.98 -4.73
C THR A 451 -27.29 -15.28 -4.26
N VAL A 452 -26.12 -15.91 -4.43
CA VAL A 452 -24.82 -15.28 -4.14
C VAL A 452 -24.64 -14.02 -4.99
N ASP A 453 -24.96 -14.07 -6.29
CA ASP A 453 -24.91 -12.90 -7.16
C ASP A 453 -25.90 -11.80 -6.75
N GLY A 454 -27.10 -12.17 -6.32
CA GLY A 454 -28.10 -11.24 -5.79
C GLY A 454 -27.61 -10.51 -4.55
N LEU A 455 -26.96 -11.22 -3.62
CA LEU A 455 -26.36 -10.62 -2.42
C LEU A 455 -25.19 -9.69 -2.78
N ILE A 456 -24.31 -10.12 -3.69
CA ILE A 456 -23.18 -9.30 -4.15
C ILE A 456 -23.67 -8.05 -4.87
N GLY A 457 -24.57 -8.18 -5.84
CA GLY A 457 -25.11 -7.06 -6.61
C GLY A 457 -25.96 -6.11 -5.77
N GLY A 458 -26.76 -6.63 -4.85
CA GLY A 458 -27.67 -5.84 -4.01
C GLY A 458 -26.97 -5.12 -2.85
N LEU A 459 -26.18 -5.85 -2.06
CA LEU A 459 -25.59 -5.34 -0.83
C LEU A 459 -24.18 -4.81 -1.06
N PHE A 460 -23.28 -5.65 -1.60
CA PHE A 460 -21.87 -5.30 -1.74
C PHE A 460 -21.67 -4.17 -2.76
N VAL A 461 -22.11 -4.33 -4.01
CA VAL A 461 -21.95 -3.29 -5.04
C VAL A 461 -22.68 -2.01 -4.65
N GLY A 462 -23.83 -2.12 -3.96
CA GLY A 462 -24.52 -0.97 -3.40
C GLY A 462 -23.68 -0.20 -2.36
N SER A 463 -22.99 -0.91 -1.45
CA SER A 463 -22.09 -0.27 -0.48
C SER A 463 -20.84 0.34 -1.14
N GLU A 464 -20.31 -0.32 -2.17
CA GLU A 464 -19.14 0.15 -2.92
C GLU A 464 -19.45 1.43 -3.69
N LEU A 465 -20.61 1.52 -4.36
CA LEU A 465 -21.05 2.74 -5.04
C LEU A 465 -21.27 3.90 -4.07
N ARG A 466 -21.69 3.65 -2.82
CA ARG A 466 -21.81 4.70 -1.79
C ARG A 466 -20.44 5.19 -1.33
N ALA A 467 -19.51 4.27 -1.06
CA ALA A 467 -18.12 4.63 -0.75
C ALA A 467 -17.47 5.43 -1.89
N LEU A 468 -17.76 5.06 -3.15
CA LEU A 468 -17.29 5.77 -4.33
C LEU A 468 -17.88 7.19 -4.41
N ALA A 469 -19.15 7.37 -4.06
CA ALA A 469 -19.79 8.70 -4.05
C ALA A 469 -19.18 9.63 -2.99
N GLU A 470 -18.88 9.12 -1.79
CA GLU A 470 -18.14 9.87 -0.76
C GLU A 470 -16.75 10.28 -1.26
N PHE A 471 -16.03 9.35 -1.89
CA PHE A 471 -14.72 9.65 -2.48
C PHE A 471 -14.81 10.70 -3.60
N GLU A 472 -15.79 10.56 -4.51
CA GLU A 472 -16.04 11.54 -5.57
C GLU A 472 -16.32 12.93 -5.01
N TRP A 473 -17.17 13.02 -3.98
CA TRP A 473 -17.49 14.28 -3.33
C TRP A 473 -16.23 14.93 -2.74
N GLU A 474 -15.39 14.16 -2.03
CA GLU A 474 -14.15 14.68 -1.46
C GLU A 474 -13.20 15.23 -2.54
N VAL A 475 -13.11 14.54 -3.68
CA VAL A 475 -12.27 14.95 -4.81
C VAL A 475 -12.79 16.23 -5.45
N ARG A 476 -14.11 16.33 -5.69
CA ARG A 476 -14.75 17.55 -6.22
C ARG A 476 -14.57 18.73 -5.28
N ASN A 477 -14.78 18.53 -3.98
CA ASN A 477 -14.58 19.58 -2.98
C ASN A 477 -13.11 20.05 -2.96
N ALA A 478 -12.14 19.13 -3.05
CA ALA A 478 -10.73 19.50 -3.13
C ALA A 478 -10.39 20.29 -4.40
N LEU A 479 -10.97 19.91 -5.55
CA LEU A 479 -10.82 20.63 -6.81
C LEU A 479 -11.43 22.05 -6.72
N GLN A 480 -12.61 22.19 -6.12
CA GLN A 480 -13.24 23.49 -5.91
C GLN A 480 -12.39 24.41 -5.02
N LEU A 481 -11.79 23.88 -3.95
CA LEU A 481 -10.94 24.64 -3.03
C LEU A 481 -9.67 25.22 -3.70
N ILE A 482 -9.24 24.66 -4.83
CA ILE A 482 -8.08 25.17 -5.60
C ILE A 482 -8.47 26.06 -6.78
N GLY A 483 -9.77 26.40 -6.93
CA GLY A 483 -10.26 27.28 -8.00
C GLY A 483 -11.01 26.57 -9.13
N GLY A 484 -11.20 25.25 -9.03
CA GLY A 484 -12.02 24.49 -9.96
C GLY A 484 -13.51 24.86 -9.92
N PRO A 485 -14.34 24.24 -10.79
CA PRO A 485 -15.75 24.60 -10.90
C PRO A 485 -16.49 24.43 -9.58
N VAL A 486 -17.44 25.33 -9.31
CA VAL A 486 -18.33 25.24 -8.14
C VAL A 486 -19.08 23.92 -8.22
N GLN A 487 -19.06 23.18 -7.11
CA GLN A 487 -19.87 21.98 -6.98
C GLN A 487 -21.34 22.38 -7.01
N GLU A 488 -22.03 22.12 -8.12
CA GLU A 488 -23.48 22.13 -8.11
C GLU A 488 -23.95 20.90 -7.33
N ASP A 489 -24.98 21.07 -6.50
CA ASP A 489 -25.73 19.94 -5.95
C ASP A 489 -26.24 19.14 -7.15
N GLN A 490 -25.50 18.09 -7.53
CA GLN A 490 -26.05 17.09 -8.43
C GLN A 490 -27.40 16.71 -7.84
N LYS A 491 -28.43 16.60 -8.69
CA LYS A 491 -29.63 15.87 -8.30
C LYS A 491 -29.14 14.49 -7.88
N LEU A 492 -28.93 14.29 -6.58
CA LEU A 492 -28.53 13.03 -5.98
C LEU A 492 -29.62 12.05 -6.38
N ARG A 493 -29.41 11.38 -7.51
CA ARG A 493 -30.20 10.22 -7.87
C ARG A 493 -29.86 9.19 -6.83
N ASP A 494 -30.88 8.64 -6.20
CA ASP A 494 -30.68 7.59 -5.24
C ASP A 494 -29.93 6.45 -5.95
N TRP A 495 -29.06 5.75 -5.24
CA TRP A 495 -28.20 4.71 -5.82
C TRP A 495 -28.98 3.52 -6.43
N TYR A 496 -30.30 3.46 -6.28
CA TYR A 496 -31.21 2.53 -6.95
C TYR A 496 -31.92 3.11 -8.17
N ASP A 497 -31.75 4.39 -8.47
CA ASP A 497 -32.27 5.00 -9.69
C ASP A 497 -31.45 4.46 -10.88
N ALA A 498 -32.13 3.65 -11.69
CA ALA A 498 -31.58 2.90 -12.81
C ALA A 498 -31.02 3.78 -13.94
#